data_AF-A0A833HD32-F1
#
_entry.id   AF-A0A833HD32-F1
#
_cell.length_a   1.000
_cell.length_b   1.000
_cell.length_c   1.000
_cell.angle_alpha   90.00
_cell.angle_beta   90.00
_cell.angle_gamma   90.00
#
_symmetry.space_group_name_H-M   'P 1'
#
loop_
_entity.id
_entity.type
_entity.pdbx_description
1 polymer ?
#
loop_
_entity_poly.entity_id
_entity_poly.type
_entity_poly.pdbx_seq_one_letter_code
_entity_poly.pdbx_strand_id
1 'polypeptide(L)'
;MCFSATASFATAAMTGVAGIAAVAMVRAPRDLPLAAMPLFFAAQQAVEGFLWLGLAQTPPSPATTALTYAFLVFAQVFWPVWAPVAALAIEPSPGRRRAILACLASGTAIAAYLGWDIASRAHTAAIVGGHIVYTGDYSRAEPLALAYLAATALPLLLSSRRAAMLLGVIILIGSAVAYDFYREAFVSVWCFFAAAASAVILTHFERARRRATAAAVAKA
;
A
#
# COMPACT_ATOMS: atom_id res chain seq x y z
N MET A 1 14.21 1.59 0.55
CA MET A 1 14.68 2.06 1.87
C MET A 1 14.10 3.45 2.08
N CYS A 2 13.19 3.70 3.02
CA CYS A 2 12.56 5.02 3.23
C CYS A 2 13.32 5.94 4.18
N PHE A 3 14.64 5.77 4.24
CA PHE A 3 15.52 6.47 5.18
C PHE A 3 15.98 7.84 4.68
N SER A 4 15.46 8.31 3.53
CA SER A 4 15.80 9.62 2.97
C SER A 4 14.79 10.08 1.91
N ALA A 5 14.74 11.39 1.67
CA ALA A 5 13.97 12.00 0.59
C ALA A 5 14.26 11.35 -0.77
N THR A 6 15.55 11.18 -1.10
CA THR A 6 15.99 10.59 -2.37
C THR A 6 15.41 9.21 -2.59
N ALA A 7 15.43 8.37 -1.56
CA ALA A 7 14.96 7.01 -1.67
C ALA A 7 13.43 6.93 -1.75
N SER A 8 12.70 7.81 -1.06
CA SER A 8 11.24 7.96 -1.22
C SER A 8 10.87 8.39 -2.64
N PHE A 9 11.52 9.43 -3.19
CA PHE A 9 11.25 9.87 -4.57
C PHE A 9 11.66 8.85 -5.64
N ALA A 10 12.79 8.16 -5.45
CA ALA A 10 13.20 7.07 -6.36
C ALA A 10 12.15 5.96 -6.36
N THR A 11 11.67 5.55 -5.19
CA THR A 11 10.60 4.55 -5.06
C THR A 11 9.32 5.05 -5.72
N ALA A 12 8.94 6.31 -5.49
CA ALA A 12 7.76 6.92 -6.10
C ALA A 12 7.82 6.90 -7.64
N ALA A 13 8.97 7.26 -8.22
CA ALA A 13 9.17 7.21 -9.67
C ALA A 13 9.08 5.77 -10.20
N MET A 14 9.75 4.81 -9.55
CA MET A 14 9.74 3.41 -9.97
C MET A 14 8.32 2.81 -9.93
N THR A 15 7.60 2.99 -8.84
CA THR A 15 6.23 2.46 -8.70
C THR A 15 5.24 3.24 -9.56
N GLY A 16 5.47 4.53 -9.79
CA GLY A 16 4.69 5.37 -10.70
C GLY A 16 4.77 4.88 -12.14
N VAL A 17 5.98 4.64 -12.65
CA VAL A 17 6.20 4.08 -13.99
C VAL A 17 5.58 2.69 -14.11
N ALA A 18 5.82 1.82 -13.12
CA ALA A 18 5.23 0.48 -13.11
C ALA A 18 3.69 0.53 -13.09
N GLY A 19 3.09 1.46 -12.34
CA GLY A 19 1.66 1.66 -12.25
C GLY A 19 1.04 2.17 -13.55
N ILE A 20 1.65 3.18 -14.17
CA ILE A 20 1.20 3.71 -15.47
C ILE A 20 1.25 2.60 -16.51
N ALA A 21 2.35 1.84 -16.56
CA ALA A 21 2.48 0.72 -17.47
C ALA A 21 1.46 -0.39 -17.19
N ALA A 22 1.23 -0.76 -15.93
CA ALA A 22 0.23 -1.76 -15.55
C ALA A 22 -1.19 -1.33 -15.96
N VAL A 23 -1.58 -0.09 -15.66
CA VAL A 23 -2.88 0.48 -16.03
C VAL A 23 -3.05 0.53 -17.54
N ALA A 24 -2.04 0.94 -18.29
CA ALA A 24 -2.07 0.97 -19.76
C ALA A 24 -2.23 -0.43 -20.39
N MET A 25 -1.93 -1.51 -19.65
CA MET A 25 -2.10 -2.89 -20.09
C MET A 25 -3.43 -3.52 -19.66
N VAL A 26 -4.27 -2.81 -18.90
CA VAL A 26 -5.59 -3.29 -18.46
C VAL A 26 -6.51 -3.46 -19.66
N ARG A 27 -7.18 -4.61 -19.73
CA ARG A 27 -8.14 -4.94 -20.79
C ARG A 27 -9.58 -5.09 -20.28
N ALA A 28 -9.74 -5.35 -18.99
CA ALA A 28 -11.04 -5.45 -18.35
C ALA A 28 -11.11 -4.46 -17.18
N PRO A 29 -12.17 -3.65 -17.05
CA PRO A 29 -12.29 -2.64 -16.00
C PRO A 29 -12.10 -3.20 -14.58
N ARG A 30 -12.48 -4.47 -14.37
CA ARG A 30 -12.31 -5.17 -13.09
C ARG A 30 -10.86 -5.36 -12.64
N ASP A 31 -9.90 -5.30 -13.56
CA ASP A 31 -8.48 -5.47 -13.25
C ASP A 31 -7.82 -4.13 -12.86
N LEU A 32 -8.51 -3.01 -13.09
CA LEU A 32 -8.01 -1.65 -12.84
C LEU A 32 -7.63 -1.41 -11.36
N PRO A 33 -8.44 -1.80 -10.36
CA PRO A 33 -8.09 -1.53 -8.96
C PRO A 33 -6.78 -2.20 -8.53
N LEU A 34 -6.52 -3.41 -9.05
CA LEU A 34 -5.26 -4.12 -8.82
C LEU A 34 -4.10 -3.43 -9.56
N ALA A 35 -4.30 -3.07 -10.82
CA ALA A 35 -3.30 -2.39 -11.65
C ALA A 35 -2.92 -1.00 -11.11
N ALA A 36 -3.83 -0.34 -10.40
CA ALA A 36 -3.63 1.00 -9.83
C ALA A 36 -2.85 1.00 -8.50
N MET A 37 -2.69 -0.14 -7.82
CA MET A 37 -1.95 -0.22 -6.54
C MET A 37 -0.55 0.44 -6.59
N PRO A 38 0.28 0.23 -7.63
CA PRO A 38 1.59 0.89 -7.74
C PRO A 38 1.51 2.42 -7.79
N LEU A 39 0.43 2.99 -8.34
CA LEU A 39 0.20 4.44 -8.38
C LEU A 39 -0.08 4.99 -6.98
N PHE A 40 -0.85 4.28 -6.16
CA PHE A 40 -1.09 4.67 -4.78
C PHE A 40 0.17 4.56 -3.93
N PHE A 41 0.98 3.51 -4.15
CA PHE A 41 2.32 3.45 -3.56
C PHE A 41 3.18 4.63 -4.01
N ALA A 42 3.14 5.01 -5.29
CA ALA A 42 3.89 6.16 -5.80
C ALA A 42 3.47 7.47 -5.12
N ALA A 43 2.16 7.70 -4.98
CA ALA A 43 1.62 8.87 -4.30
C ALA A 43 2.05 8.93 -2.83
N GLN A 44 1.90 7.82 -2.09
CA GLN A 44 2.32 7.73 -0.70
C GLN A 44 3.84 8.01 -0.54
N GLN A 45 4.67 7.49 -1.44
CA GLN A 45 6.11 7.69 -1.42
C GLN A 45 6.53 9.11 -1.83
N ALA A 46 5.82 9.75 -2.75
CA ALA A 46 6.04 11.15 -3.07
C ALA A 46 5.71 12.05 -1.86
N VAL A 47 4.59 11.79 -1.16
CA VAL A 47 4.21 12.49 0.08
C VAL A 47 5.31 12.34 1.14
N GLU A 48 5.84 11.13 1.36
CA GLU A 48 6.94 10.89 2.30
C GLU A 48 8.23 11.62 1.87
N GLY A 49 8.54 11.66 0.57
CA GLY A 49 9.69 12.40 0.03
C GLY A 49 9.60 13.90 0.30
N PHE A 50 8.43 14.50 0.09
CA PHE A 50 8.20 15.90 0.45
C PHE A 50 8.22 16.12 1.97
N LEU A 51 7.73 15.16 2.75
CA LEU A 51 7.76 15.23 4.20
C LEU A 51 9.20 15.25 4.73
N TRP A 52 10.11 14.45 4.16
CA TRP A 52 11.54 14.52 4.46
C TRP A 52 12.12 15.93 4.24
N LEU A 53 11.78 16.57 3.12
CA LEU A 53 12.24 17.93 2.81
C LEU A 53 11.62 18.99 3.75
N GLY A 54 10.37 18.79 4.17
CA GLY A 54 9.68 19.66 5.12
C GLY A 54 10.26 19.57 6.53
N LEU A 55 10.51 18.35 7.02
CA LEU A 55 11.07 18.08 8.34
C LEU A 55 12.55 18.51 8.48
N ALA A 56 13.28 18.63 7.37
CA ALA A 56 14.63 19.17 7.37
C ALA A 56 14.68 20.69 7.63
N GLN A 57 13.55 21.39 7.54
CA GLN A 57 13.45 22.84 7.79
C GLN A 57 13.06 23.12 9.24
N THR A 58 13.64 24.16 9.84
CA THR A 58 13.31 24.61 11.20
C THR A 58 12.86 26.08 11.19
N PRO A 59 11.65 26.42 11.70
CA PRO A 59 10.61 25.51 12.22
C PRO A 59 9.86 24.76 11.09
N PRO A 60 9.20 23.63 11.38
CA PRO A 60 8.35 22.93 10.41
C PRO A 60 7.24 23.84 9.89
N SER A 61 7.07 23.89 8.57
CA SER A 61 6.03 24.69 7.93
C SER A 61 4.63 24.04 8.08
N PRO A 62 3.53 24.80 7.94
CA PRO A 62 2.17 24.22 7.89
C PRO A 62 2.00 23.13 6.82
N ALA A 63 2.75 23.20 5.72
CA ALA A 63 2.78 22.17 4.69
C ALA A 63 3.32 20.83 5.22
N THR A 64 4.26 20.85 6.17
CA THR A 64 4.82 19.65 6.82
C THR A 64 3.74 18.92 7.63
N THR A 65 2.89 19.67 8.34
CA THR A 65 1.72 19.10 9.02
C THR A 65 0.77 18.46 8.01
N ALA A 66 0.40 19.16 6.94
CA ALA A 66 -0.49 18.60 5.91
C ALA A 66 0.08 17.30 5.29
N LEU A 67 1.38 17.26 5.00
CA LEU A 67 2.06 16.06 4.50
C LEU A 67 2.07 14.91 5.51
N THR A 68 2.22 15.21 6.81
CA THR A 68 2.14 14.22 7.89
C THR A 68 0.78 13.54 7.90
N TYR A 69 -0.31 14.33 7.89
CA TYR A 69 -1.67 13.80 7.88
C TYR A 69 -1.98 13.04 6.57
N ALA A 70 -1.55 13.56 5.42
CA ALA A 70 -1.72 12.88 4.14
C ALA A 70 -1.04 11.50 4.13
N PHE A 71 0.19 11.41 4.66
CA PHE A 71 0.91 10.15 4.77
C PHE A 71 0.19 9.18 5.71
N LEU A 72 -0.25 9.63 6.89
CA LEU A 72 -0.98 8.80 7.86
C LEU A 72 -2.28 8.26 7.28
N VAL A 73 -3.05 9.06 6.53
CA VAL A 73 -4.27 8.60 5.86
C VAL A 73 -3.97 7.50 4.84
N PHE A 74 -2.93 7.67 4.02
CA PHE A 74 -2.50 6.61 3.10
C PHE A 74 -2.06 5.35 3.85
N ALA A 75 -1.22 5.49 4.87
CA ALA A 75 -0.66 4.37 5.60
C ALA A 75 -1.71 3.62 6.44
N GLN A 76 -2.66 4.31 7.07
CA GLN A 76 -3.53 3.72 8.08
C GLN A 76 -4.98 3.54 7.64
N VAL A 77 -5.49 4.37 6.72
CA VAL A 77 -6.92 4.37 6.35
C VAL A 77 -7.12 3.72 4.97
N PHE A 78 -6.24 4.03 4.02
CA PHE A 78 -6.44 3.67 2.62
C PHE A 78 -6.34 2.15 2.36
N TRP A 79 -5.25 1.52 2.81
CA TRP A 79 -4.93 0.12 2.44
C TRP A 79 -5.90 -0.96 2.96
N PRO A 80 -6.41 -0.89 4.21
CA PRO A 80 -7.41 -1.84 4.72
C PRO A 80 -8.72 -1.85 3.91
N VAL A 81 -8.97 -0.79 3.13
CA VAL A 81 -10.15 -0.69 2.25
C VAL A 81 -9.77 -1.03 0.81
N TRP A 82 -8.68 -0.46 0.28
CA TRP A 82 -8.31 -0.63 -1.12
C TRP A 82 -7.87 -2.05 -1.46
N ALA A 83 -7.12 -2.71 -0.58
CA ALA A 83 -6.67 -4.08 -0.81
C ALA A 83 -7.83 -5.08 -0.97
N PRO A 84 -8.85 -5.11 -0.08
CA PRO A 84 -10.03 -5.94 -0.31
C PRO A 84 -10.86 -5.51 -1.52
N VAL A 85 -10.98 -4.21 -1.83
CA VAL A 85 -11.65 -3.75 -3.06
C VAL A 85 -10.96 -4.32 -4.31
N ALA A 86 -9.63 -4.27 -4.37
CA ALA A 86 -8.87 -4.82 -5.49
C ALA A 86 -8.99 -6.33 -5.61
N ALA A 87 -8.95 -7.05 -4.48
CA ALA A 87 -9.18 -8.50 -4.45
C ALA A 87 -10.60 -8.87 -4.91
N LEU A 88 -11.62 -8.14 -4.43
CA LEU A 88 -13.02 -8.35 -4.84
C LEU A 88 -13.24 -8.11 -6.32
N ALA A 89 -12.61 -7.10 -6.91
CA ALA A 89 -12.82 -6.77 -8.30
C ALA A 89 -12.44 -7.94 -9.24
N ILE A 90 -11.36 -8.64 -8.93
CA ILE A 90 -10.81 -9.71 -9.79
C ILE A 90 -11.26 -11.13 -9.42
N GLU A 91 -11.93 -11.32 -8.28
CA GLU A 91 -12.28 -12.63 -7.73
C GLU A 91 -13.54 -13.23 -8.38
N PRO A 92 -13.44 -14.38 -9.09
CA PRO A 92 -14.59 -15.02 -9.71
C PRO A 92 -15.42 -15.89 -8.74
N SER A 93 -14.83 -16.46 -7.68
CA SER A 93 -15.52 -17.45 -6.84
C SER A 93 -16.49 -16.80 -5.84
N PRO A 94 -17.80 -17.10 -5.87
CA PRO A 94 -18.77 -16.50 -4.94
C PRO A 94 -18.45 -16.76 -3.46
N GLY A 95 -17.93 -17.95 -3.14
CA GLY A 95 -17.51 -18.30 -1.78
C GLY A 95 -16.37 -17.41 -1.27
N ARG A 96 -15.31 -17.26 -2.08
CA ARG A 96 -14.16 -16.40 -1.75
C ARG A 96 -14.56 -14.93 -1.71
N ARG A 97 -15.41 -14.47 -2.62
CA ARG A 97 -15.96 -13.09 -2.61
C ARG A 97 -16.65 -12.76 -1.29
N ARG A 98 -17.45 -13.68 -0.72
CA ARG A 98 -18.09 -13.46 0.59
C ARG A 98 -17.07 -13.30 1.71
N ALA A 99 -16.02 -14.12 1.74
CA ALA A 99 -14.95 -14.00 2.72
C ALA A 99 -14.18 -12.68 2.56
N ILE A 100 -13.89 -12.26 1.32
CA ILE A 100 -13.22 -10.98 1.05
C ILE A 100 -14.14 -9.79 1.39
N LEU A 101 -15.46 -9.91 1.21
CA LEU A 101 -16.43 -8.89 1.65
C LEU A 101 -16.45 -8.74 3.17
N ALA A 102 -16.35 -9.84 3.92
CA ALA A 102 -16.19 -9.77 5.37
C ALA A 102 -14.88 -9.06 5.76
N CYS A 103 -13.79 -9.34 5.04
CA CYS A 103 -12.53 -8.61 5.21
C CYS A 103 -12.70 -7.11 4.91
N LEU A 104 -13.40 -6.75 3.83
CA LEU A 104 -13.69 -5.35 3.48
C LEU A 104 -14.47 -4.64 4.59
N ALA A 105 -15.52 -5.28 5.13
CA ALA A 105 -16.32 -4.72 6.21
C ALA A 105 -15.45 -4.47 7.46
N SER A 106 -14.63 -5.45 7.84
CA SER A 106 -13.69 -5.31 8.97
C SER A 106 -12.63 -4.23 8.71
N GLY A 107 -12.06 -4.19 7.51
CA GLY A 107 -11.07 -3.19 7.11
C GLY A 107 -11.63 -1.78 7.07
N THR A 108 -12.89 -1.63 6.68
CA THR A 108 -13.61 -0.34 6.71
C THR A 108 -13.83 0.13 8.15
N ALA A 109 -14.21 -0.77 9.06
CA ALA A 109 -14.36 -0.43 10.47
C ALA A 109 -13.01 -0.02 11.11
N ILE A 110 -11.94 -0.74 10.80
CA ILE A 110 -10.57 -0.41 11.24
C ILE A 110 -10.13 0.94 10.67
N ALA A 111 -10.33 1.16 9.36
CA ALA A 111 -10.00 2.41 8.69
C ALA A 111 -10.80 3.60 9.25
N ALA A 112 -12.07 3.40 9.59
CA ALA A 112 -12.89 4.43 10.23
C ALA A 112 -12.38 4.77 11.64
N TYR A 113 -12.01 3.76 12.42
CA TYR A 113 -11.40 3.97 13.74
C TYR A 113 -10.07 4.73 13.65
N LEU A 114 -9.18 4.32 12.75
CA LEU A 114 -7.89 4.98 12.54
C LEU A 114 -8.07 6.39 11.95
N GLY A 115 -9.05 6.59 11.08
CA GLY A 115 -9.41 7.91 10.56
C GLY A 115 -9.94 8.83 11.67
N TRP A 116 -10.76 8.30 12.58
CA TRP A 116 -11.20 9.04 13.78
C TRP A 116 -10.03 9.38 14.70
N ASP A 117 -9.11 8.45 14.95
CA ASP A 117 -7.87 8.69 15.70
C ASP A 117 -7.09 9.87 15.12
N ILE A 118 -6.80 9.79 13.82
CA ILE A 118 -6.10 10.84 13.07
C ILE A 118 -6.83 12.19 13.20
N ALA A 119 -8.16 12.22 13.08
CA ALA A 119 -8.94 13.45 13.14
C ALA A 119 -9.08 14.03 14.55
N SER A 120 -9.03 13.19 15.59
CA SER A 120 -9.32 13.57 16.97
C SER A 120 -8.09 13.93 17.80
N ARG A 121 -6.89 13.61 17.31
CA ARG A 121 -5.63 13.84 18.02
C ARG A 121 -4.62 14.60 17.16
N ALA A 122 -3.73 15.33 17.85
CA ALA A 122 -2.63 16.00 17.19
C ALA A 122 -1.55 14.96 16.85
N HIS A 123 -1.23 14.85 15.57
CA HIS A 123 -0.14 14.02 15.07
C HIS A 123 0.98 14.89 14.54
N THR A 124 2.21 14.53 14.89
CA THR A 124 3.44 15.17 14.42
C THR A 124 4.36 14.12 13.81
N ALA A 125 5.29 14.57 12.98
CA ALA A 125 6.35 13.74 12.44
C ALA A 125 7.70 14.34 12.83
N ALA A 126 8.70 13.49 13.07
CA ALA A 126 10.06 13.91 13.37
C ALA A 126 11.06 12.93 12.76
N ILE A 127 12.24 13.41 12.39
CA ILE A 127 13.33 12.56 11.95
C ILE A 127 14.10 12.09 13.20
N VAL A 128 14.06 10.79 13.48
CA VAL A 128 14.78 10.16 14.60
C VAL A 128 15.53 8.95 14.05
N GLY A 129 16.81 8.78 14.37
CA GLY A 129 17.57 7.58 13.97
C GLY A 129 17.57 7.28 12.45
N GLY A 130 17.50 8.30 11.60
CA GLY A 130 17.47 8.13 10.14
C GLY A 130 16.13 7.68 9.55
N HIS A 131 15.04 7.76 10.32
CA HIS A 131 13.69 7.45 9.86
C HIS A 131 12.68 8.49 10.35
N ILE A 132 11.53 8.59 9.67
CA ILE A 132 10.44 9.45 10.12
C ILE A 132 9.63 8.68 11.16
N VAL A 133 9.56 9.22 12.37
CA VAL A 133 8.69 8.73 13.45
C VAL A 133 7.47 9.62 13.51
N TYR A 134 6.30 9.00 13.61
CA TYR A 134 5.02 9.67 13.74
C TYR A 134 4.57 9.59 15.21
N THR A 135 4.19 10.71 15.80
CA THR A 135 3.61 10.71 17.14
C THR A 135 2.17 10.21 17.09
N GLY A 136 1.85 9.31 18.00
CA GLY A 136 0.57 8.63 18.15
C GLY A 136 0.76 7.61 19.26
N ASP A 137 -0.27 7.35 20.07
CA ASP A 137 -0.18 6.36 21.15
C ASP A 137 -0.23 4.95 20.57
N TYR A 138 0.79 4.57 19.79
CA TYR A 138 0.97 3.24 19.21
C TYR A 138 1.36 2.20 20.28
N SER A 139 1.57 2.64 21.53
CA SER A 139 1.87 1.79 22.68
C SER A 139 0.68 0.91 23.11
N ARG A 140 -0.53 1.18 22.58
CA ARG A 140 -1.75 0.40 22.84
C ARG A 140 -2.42 -0.05 21.55
N ALA A 141 -1.92 -1.16 20.99
CA ALA A 141 -2.71 -2.37 20.71
C ALA A 141 -2.03 -3.17 19.59
N GLU A 142 -1.12 -4.09 19.93
CA GLU A 142 -0.73 -5.18 19.03
C GLU A 142 -1.96 -5.85 18.36
N PRO A 143 -3.12 -6.02 19.04
CA PRO A 143 -4.34 -6.50 18.38
C PRO A 143 -4.82 -5.62 17.22
N LEU A 144 -4.71 -4.30 17.30
CA LEU A 144 -5.14 -3.39 16.23
C LEU A 144 -4.17 -3.46 15.04
N ALA A 145 -2.86 -3.55 15.29
CA ALA A 145 -1.86 -3.73 14.25
C ALA A 145 -2.06 -5.08 13.51
N LEU A 146 -2.32 -6.15 14.25
CA LEU A 146 -2.65 -7.47 13.68
C LEU A 146 -3.97 -7.44 12.90
N ALA A 147 -5.00 -6.79 13.43
CA ALA A 147 -6.29 -6.64 12.76
C ALA A 147 -6.14 -5.84 11.46
N TYR A 148 -5.37 -4.74 11.47
CA TYR A 148 -5.04 -3.96 10.29
C TYR A 148 -4.31 -4.82 9.25
N LEU A 149 -3.30 -5.58 9.67
CA LEU A 149 -2.50 -6.42 8.77
C LEU A 149 -3.37 -7.52 8.16
N ALA A 150 -4.21 -8.15 8.96
CA ALA A 150 -5.18 -9.14 8.50
C ALA A 150 -6.16 -8.52 7.49
N ALA A 151 -6.74 -7.36 7.81
CA ALA A 151 -7.68 -6.67 6.92
C ALA A 151 -7.05 -6.29 5.57
N THR A 152 -5.74 -6.03 5.54
CA THR A 152 -5.03 -5.64 4.32
C THR A 152 -4.52 -6.84 3.51
N ALA A 153 -3.92 -7.84 4.17
CA ALA A 153 -3.25 -8.95 3.50
C ALA A 153 -4.17 -10.16 3.25
N LEU A 154 -5.02 -10.53 4.22
CA LEU A 154 -5.92 -11.67 4.10
C LEU A 154 -6.83 -11.62 2.86
N PRO A 155 -7.49 -10.50 2.49
CA PRO A 155 -8.32 -10.50 1.29
C PRO A 155 -7.55 -10.83 0.01
N LEU A 156 -6.30 -10.41 -0.09
CA LEU A 156 -5.42 -10.70 -1.22
C LEU A 156 -5.02 -12.18 -1.26
N LEU A 157 -4.72 -12.77 -0.10
CA LEU A 157 -4.39 -14.19 0.07
C LEU A 157 -5.58 -15.11 -0.24
N LEU A 158 -6.80 -14.67 0.10
CA LEU A 158 -8.03 -15.40 -0.18
C LEU A 158 -8.37 -15.43 -1.68
N SER A 159 -7.80 -14.54 -2.48
CA SER A 159 -8.07 -14.51 -3.92
C SER A 159 -7.56 -15.78 -4.62
N SER A 160 -8.32 -16.27 -5.59
CA SER A 160 -7.91 -17.33 -6.51
C SER A 160 -6.91 -16.84 -7.57
N ARG A 161 -6.70 -15.52 -7.69
CA ARG A 161 -5.75 -14.93 -8.62
C ARG A 161 -4.35 -14.91 -8.00
N ARG A 162 -3.42 -15.62 -8.66
CA ARG A 162 -2.00 -15.71 -8.21
C ARG A 162 -1.35 -14.35 -7.98
N ALA A 163 -1.65 -13.34 -8.80
CA ALA A 163 -1.08 -12.01 -8.64
C ALA A 163 -1.49 -11.37 -7.30
N ALA A 164 -2.78 -11.42 -6.95
CA ALA A 164 -3.26 -10.94 -5.65
C ALA A 164 -2.69 -11.75 -4.49
N MET A 165 -2.66 -13.08 -4.60
CA MET A 165 -2.08 -13.92 -3.55
C MET A 165 -0.59 -13.60 -3.31
N LEU A 166 0.21 -13.42 -4.36
CA LEU A 166 1.61 -13.01 -4.25
C LEU A 166 1.76 -11.63 -3.57
N LEU A 167 0.88 -10.68 -3.87
CA LEU A 167 0.85 -9.39 -3.18
C LEU A 167 0.56 -9.56 -1.68
N GLY A 168 -0.42 -10.38 -1.33
CA GLY A 168 -0.73 -10.70 0.07
C GLY A 168 0.45 -11.34 0.80
N VAL A 169 1.18 -12.26 0.15
CA VAL A 169 2.40 -12.87 0.71
C VAL A 169 3.51 -11.85 0.91
N ILE A 170 3.74 -10.97 -0.07
CA ILE A 170 4.74 -9.89 0.02
C ILE A 170 4.41 -8.96 1.20
N ILE A 171 3.13 -8.59 1.37
CA ILE A 171 2.69 -7.75 2.49
C ILE A 171 2.93 -8.46 3.82
N LEU A 172 2.51 -9.73 3.96
CA LEU A 172 2.72 -10.49 5.20
C LEU A 172 4.20 -10.63 5.59
N ILE A 173 5.04 -11.08 4.64
CA ILE A 173 6.47 -11.28 4.90
C ILE A 173 7.14 -9.92 5.18
N GLY A 174 6.80 -8.90 4.40
CA GLY A 174 7.33 -7.54 4.59
C GLY A 174 6.97 -6.97 5.96
N SER A 175 5.73 -7.14 6.41
CA SER A 175 5.28 -6.72 7.74
C SER A 175 5.92 -7.53 8.86
N ALA A 176 6.13 -8.84 8.69
CA ALA A 176 6.82 -9.67 9.69
C ALA A 176 8.29 -9.24 9.87
N VAL A 177 9.04 -9.11 8.77
CA VAL A 177 10.43 -8.63 8.80
C VAL A 177 10.50 -7.23 9.44
N ALA A 178 9.58 -6.36 9.07
CA ALA A 178 9.52 -5.03 9.67
C ALA A 178 9.26 -5.00 11.16
N TYR A 179 8.35 -5.83 11.65
CA TYR A 179 8.07 -5.94 13.07
C TYR A 179 9.31 -6.45 13.83
N ASP A 180 10.07 -7.37 13.24
CA ASP A 180 11.27 -7.94 13.87
C ASP A 180 12.46 -6.96 13.91
N PHE A 181 12.66 -6.18 12.84
CA PHE A 181 13.86 -5.33 12.70
C PHE A 181 13.62 -3.83 12.99
N TYR A 182 12.37 -3.34 12.89
CA TYR A 182 12.07 -1.90 12.88
C TYR A 182 10.73 -1.57 13.59
N ARG A 183 10.53 -2.05 14.83
CA ARG A 183 9.29 -1.81 15.60
C ARG A 183 8.86 -0.34 15.65
N GLU A 184 9.81 0.59 15.78
CA GLU A 184 9.54 2.03 15.87
C GLU A 184 9.27 2.71 14.51
N ALA A 185 9.68 2.08 13.40
CA ALA A 185 9.49 2.59 12.04
C ALA A 185 8.47 1.77 11.23
N PHE A 186 7.59 1.01 11.91
CA PHE A 186 6.63 0.09 11.27
C PHE A 186 5.77 0.78 10.19
N VAL A 187 5.45 2.06 10.37
CA VAL A 187 4.67 2.84 9.40
C VAL A 187 5.47 3.15 8.12
N SER A 188 6.79 3.27 8.18
CA SER A 188 7.68 3.47 7.01
C SER A 188 8.07 2.18 6.30
N VAL A 189 7.44 1.04 6.64
CA VAL A 189 7.72 -0.26 6.01
C VAL A 189 6.99 -0.42 4.70
N TRP A 190 5.90 0.33 4.49
CA TRP A 190 5.04 0.24 3.31
C TRP A 190 5.80 0.38 1.99
N CYS A 191 6.89 1.14 2.00
CA CYS A 191 7.76 1.31 0.84
C CYS A 191 8.55 0.05 0.47
N PHE A 192 8.92 -0.79 1.43
CA PHE A 192 9.80 -1.92 1.18
C PHE A 192 9.15 -2.94 0.25
N PHE A 193 7.84 -3.13 0.41
CA PHE A 193 7.06 -4.01 -0.46
C PHE A 193 6.44 -3.29 -1.66
N ALA A 194 6.32 -1.96 -1.67
CA ALA A 194 5.78 -1.22 -2.81
C ALA A 194 6.48 -1.56 -4.13
N ALA A 195 7.82 -1.61 -4.14
CA ALA A 195 8.59 -1.95 -5.35
C ALA A 195 8.40 -3.42 -5.76
N ALA A 196 8.47 -4.37 -4.82
CA ALA A 196 8.28 -5.79 -5.08
C ALA A 196 6.85 -6.09 -5.56
N ALA A 197 5.84 -5.51 -4.90
CA ALA A 197 4.44 -5.56 -5.28
C ALA A 197 4.22 -4.99 -6.68
N SER A 198 4.82 -3.84 -6.99
CA SER A 198 4.73 -3.22 -8.31
C SER A 198 5.36 -4.08 -9.39
N ALA A 199 6.49 -4.74 -9.11
CA ALA A 199 7.11 -5.68 -10.04
C ALA A 199 6.22 -6.91 -10.31
N VAL A 200 5.58 -7.47 -9.27
CA VAL A 200 4.60 -8.57 -9.42
C VAL A 200 3.42 -8.14 -10.29
N ILE A 201 2.88 -6.95 -10.05
CA ILE A 201 1.76 -6.41 -10.83
C ILE A 201 2.18 -6.20 -12.29
N LEU A 202 3.30 -5.53 -12.52
CA LEU A 202 3.81 -5.26 -13.86
C LEU A 202 4.04 -6.57 -14.64
N THR A 203 4.76 -7.52 -14.05
CA THR A 203 5.04 -8.82 -14.68
C THR A 203 3.76 -9.62 -14.95
N HIS A 204 2.74 -9.52 -14.09
CA HIS A 204 1.44 -10.14 -14.34
C HIS A 204 0.78 -9.59 -15.61
N PHE A 205 0.68 -8.26 -15.74
CA PHE A 205 0.06 -7.61 -16.89
C PHE A 205 0.88 -7.77 -18.17
N GLU A 206 2.21 -7.74 -18.09
CA GLU A 206 3.07 -8.01 -19.24
C GLU A 206 2.90 -9.44 -19.77
N ARG A 207 2.86 -10.44 -18.88
CA ARG A 207 2.63 -11.84 -19.26
C ARG A 207 1.26 -12.02 -19.89
N ALA A 208 0.23 -11.38 -19.33
CA ALA A 208 -1.12 -11.39 -19.89
C ALA A 208 -1.15 -10.78 -21.31
N ARG A 209 -0.50 -9.62 -21.50
CA ARG A 209 -0.37 -8.95 -22.79
C ARG A 209 0.34 -9.83 -23.82
N ARG A 210 1.52 -10.38 -23.48
CA ARG A 210 2.32 -11.24 -24.36
C ARG A 210 1.54 -12.47 -24.83
N ARG A 211 0.83 -13.14 -23.93
CA ARG A 211 -0.02 -14.30 -24.27
C ARG A 211 -1.13 -13.93 -25.25
N ALA A 212 -1.77 -12.78 -25.04
CA ALA A 212 -2.84 -12.37 -25.92
C ALA A 212 -2.35 -11.91 -27.30
N THR A 213 -1.17 -11.28 -27.39
CA THR A 213 -0.53 -10.97 -28.67
C THR A 213 -0.16 -12.25 -29.43
N ALA A 214 0.45 -13.23 -28.76
CA ALA A 214 0.80 -14.52 -29.38
C ALA A 214 -0.44 -15.27 -29.90
N ALA A 215 -1.55 -15.24 -29.14
CA ALA A 215 -2.82 -15.85 -29.57
C ALA A 215 -3.47 -15.12 -30.76
N ALA A 216 -3.24 -13.82 -30.92
CA ALA A 216 -3.72 -13.07 -32.09
C ALA A 216 -2.90 -13.40 -33.35
N VAL A 217 -1.57 -13.50 -33.22
CA VAL A 217 -0.67 -13.88 -34.31
C VAL A 217 -0.96 -15.30 -34.79
N ALA A 218 -1.21 -16.26 -33.88
CA ALA A 218 -1.50 -17.64 -34.26
C ALA A 218 -2.87 -17.83 -34.96
N LYS A 219 -3.73 -16.80 -34.96
CA LYS A 219 -5.04 -16.81 -35.63
C LYS A 219 -5.05 -16.06 -36.97
N ALA A 220 -3.97 -15.35 -37.29
CA ALA A 220 -3.79 -14.62 -38.54
C ALA A 220 -3.02 -15.49 -39.53
#